data_AF-A0A6L6GYY2-F1
#
_entry.id   AF-A0A6L6GYY2-F1
#
_cell.length_a   1.000
_cell.length_b   1.000
_cell.length_c   1.000
_cell.angle_alpha   90.00
_cell.angle_beta   90.00
_cell.angle_gamma   90.00
#
_symmetry.space_group_name_H-M   'P 1'
#
loop_
_entity.id
_entity.type
_entity.pdbx_description
1 polymer ?
#
loop_
_entity_poly.entity_id
_entity_poly.type
_entity_poly.pdbx_seq_one_letter_code
_entity_poly.pdbx_strand_id
1 'polypeptide(L)'
;MTERSMAEIVMVDTFRAQTVWASWFFGFLILANIISVYFFNRSGEPIPGFLAFSQNSVSIFMLVVGIMAAYGFFAFFVRTGFTRKATFFGISGGALLLAILLTVLSVIIGLVEALIIGKLDLSVAIEPPVIFGLEYSMTLQILFNFLQIVLYFFVGWMIGTGYYRNGWVVGFLFVVVALFTFSVNDAFVNSSGIISNIPWMPDVSFESGAVVSAVVTVMMIVLLALWVRLMTKRISIKLQ
;
A
#
# COMPACT_ATOMS: atom_id res chain seq x y z
N MET A 1 -13.17 -20.09 -23.19
CA MET A 1 -12.18 -19.47 -22.28
C MET A 1 -12.38 -20.07 -20.89
N THR A 2 -11.35 -20.63 -20.26
CA THR A 2 -11.48 -21.26 -18.93
C THR A 2 -11.47 -20.19 -17.83
N GLU A 3 -12.05 -20.47 -16.66
CA GLU A 3 -12.08 -19.49 -15.56
C GLU A 3 -10.66 -19.06 -15.13
N ARG A 4 -9.68 -19.97 -15.23
CA ARG A 4 -8.26 -19.68 -14.96
C ARG A 4 -7.67 -18.71 -15.98
N SER A 5 -7.91 -18.93 -17.28
CA SER A 5 -7.40 -18.04 -18.32
C SER A 5 -8.04 -16.65 -18.24
N MET A 6 -9.30 -16.56 -17.81
CA MET A 6 -9.97 -15.27 -17.55
C MET A 6 -9.27 -14.47 -16.44
N ALA A 7 -8.92 -15.11 -15.32
CA ALA A 7 -8.28 -14.45 -14.20
C ALA A 7 -6.87 -13.94 -14.55
N GLU A 8 -6.13 -14.72 -15.34
CA GLU A 8 -4.80 -14.34 -15.82
C GLU A 8 -4.84 -13.11 -16.73
N ILE A 9 -5.77 -13.06 -17.68
CA ILE A 9 -5.94 -11.89 -18.56
C ILE A 9 -6.24 -10.64 -17.72
N VAL A 10 -7.21 -10.74 -16.80
CA VAL A 10 -7.55 -9.63 -15.89
C VAL A 10 -6.34 -9.18 -15.08
N MET A 11 -5.55 -10.13 -14.57
CA MET A 11 -4.35 -9.86 -13.80
C MET A 11 -3.32 -9.07 -14.60
N VAL A 12 -3.01 -9.51 -15.82
CA VAL A 12 -2.02 -8.86 -16.69
C VAL A 12 -2.47 -7.46 -17.10
N ASP A 13 -3.74 -7.31 -17.49
CA ASP A 13 -4.27 -6.01 -17.93
C ASP A 13 -4.34 -5.01 -16.76
N THR A 14 -4.78 -5.46 -15.59
CA THR A 14 -4.80 -4.64 -14.37
C THR A 14 -3.38 -4.23 -13.97
N PHE A 15 -2.44 -5.17 -13.96
CA PHE A 15 -1.04 -4.92 -13.60
C PHE A 15 -0.38 -3.92 -14.57
N ARG A 16 -0.59 -4.07 -15.88
CA ARG A 16 -0.04 -3.13 -16.88
C ARG A 16 -0.56 -1.71 -16.68
N ALA A 17 -1.87 -1.56 -16.52
CA ALA A 17 -2.47 -0.24 -16.29
C ALA A 17 -1.91 0.41 -15.02
N GLN A 18 -1.86 -0.34 -13.92
CA GLN A 18 -1.33 0.17 -12.66
C GLN A 18 0.18 0.47 -12.73
N THR A 19 0.95 -0.29 -13.51
CA THR A 19 2.39 -0.05 -13.70
C THR A 19 2.65 1.25 -14.44
N VAL A 20 1.83 1.59 -15.44
CA VAL A 20 1.93 2.89 -16.13
C VAL A 20 1.70 4.05 -15.15
N TRP A 21 0.71 3.95 -14.27
CA TRP A 21 0.47 4.96 -13.22
C TRP A 21 1.62 5.00 -12.21
N ALA A 22 2.12 3.84 -11.80
CA ALA A 22 3.23 3.73 -10.87
C ALA A 22 4.51 4.37 -11.42
N SER A 23 4.80 4.24 -12.73
CA SER A 23 5.96 4.87 -13.35
C SER A 23 5.94 6.39 -13.23
N TRP A 24 4.78 7.03 -13.48
CA TRP A 24 4.62 8.47 -13.28
C TRP A 24 4.80 8.86 -11.82
N PHE A 25 4.14 8.12 -10.93
CA PHE A 25 4.22 8.35 -9.49
C PHE A 25 5.67 8.25 -8.95
N PHE A 26 6.40 7.20 -9.32
CA PHE A 26 7.80 7.02 -8.93
C PHE A 26 8.71 8.10 -9.52
N GLY A 27 8.45 8.57 -10.75
CA GLY A 27 9.17 9.70 -11.33
C GLY A 27 9.08 10.95 -10.46
N PHE A 28 7.87 11.29 -9.99
CA PHE A 28 7.69 12.42 -9.06
C PHE A 28 8.34 12.16 -7.69
N LEU A 29 8.26 10.93 -7.19
CA LEU A 29 8.80 10.57 -5.87
C LEU A 29 10.34 10.68 -5.85
N ILE A 30 11.02 10.19 -6.89
CA ILE A 30 12.48 10.31 -7.04
C ILE A 30 12.87 11.79 -7.12
N LEU A 31 12.16 12.58 -7.94
CA LEU A 31 12.45 14.01 -8.07
C LEU A 31 12.27 14.74 -6.72
N ALA A 32 11.22 14.42 -5.96
CA ALA A 32 11.00 14.98 -4.63
C ALA A 32 12.11 14.59 -3.64
N ASN A 33 12.60 13.34 -3.67
CA ASN A 33 13.70 12.91 -2.83
C ASN A 33 15.02 13.62 -3.19
N ILE A 34 15.36 13.78 -4.47
CA ILE A 34 16.54 14.53 -4.90
C ILE A 34 16.49 15.97 -4.39
N ILE A 35 15.32 16.62 -4.50
CA ILE A 35 15.11 17.98 -3.99
C ILE A 35 15.31 18.00 -2.46
N SER A 36 14.73 17.04 -1.74
CA SER A 36 14.89 16.91 -0.29
C SER A 36 16.36 16.79 0.10
N VAL A 37 17.10 15.86 -0.51
CA VAL A 37 18.54 15.67 -0.25
C VAL A 37 19.31 16.95 -0.53
N TYR A 38 19.02 17.66 -1.62
CA TYR A 38 19.69 18.91 -1.96
C TYR A 38 19.49 20.02 -0.91
N PHE A 39 18.26 20.21 -0.41
CA PHE A 39 17.95 21.26 0.58
C PHE A 39 18.47 20.92 1.97
N PHE A 40 18.25 19.69 2.44
CA PHE A 40 18.60 19.28 3.81
C PHE A 40 20.09 18.99 4.01
N ASN A 41 20.83 18.65 2.95
CA ASN A 41 22.30 18.63 3.00
C ASN A 41 22.87 20.00 3.42
N ARG A 42 22.15 21.09 3.17
CA ARG A 42 22.57 22.44 3.55
C ARG A 42 22.29 22.79 5.01
N SER A 43 21.33 22.11 5.65
CA SER A 43 20.97 22.33 7.06
C SER A 43 21.76 21.45 8.03
N GLY A 44 22.46 20.42 7.55
CA GLY A 44 23.25 19.51 8.39
C GLY A 44 22.41 18.54 9.23
N GLU A 45 21.10 18.47 8.96
CA GLU A 45 20.17 17.56 9.63
C GLU A 45 20.20 16.17 8.98
N PRO A 46 20.10 15.08 9.76
CA PRO A 46 20.01 13.74 9.21
C PRO A 46 18.75 13.59 8.37
N ILE A 47 18.86 12.86 7.25
CA ILE A 47 17.75 12.65 6.31
C ILE A 47 17.42 11.16 6.29
N PRO A 48 16.13 10.78 6.39
CA PRO A 48 15.71 9.40 6.21
C PRO A 48 16.00 8.95 4.77
N GLY A 49 16.63 7.79 4.61
CA GLY A 49 16.91 7.21 3.29
C GLY A 49 15.64 6.96 2.46
N PHE A 50 15.80 6.82 1.14
CA PHE A 50 14.70 6.71 0.17
C PHE A 50 13.67 5.63 0.52
N LEU A 51 14.12 4.50 1.10
CA LEU A 51 13.22 3.43 1.50
C LEU A 51 12.19 3.93 2.53
N ALA A 52 12.63 4.64 3.56
CA ALA A 52 11.76 5.23 4.58
C ALA A 52 10.95 6.40 4.01
N PHE A 53 11.57 7.26 3.18
CA PHE A 53 10.88 8.38 2.52
C PHE A 53 9.72 7.92 1.61
N SER A 54 9.95 6.87 0.82
CA SER A 54 8.97 6.37 -0.15
C SER A 54 7.82 5.59 0.49
N GLN A 55 8.03 5.00 1.67
CA GLN A 55 7.10 4.07 2.30
C GLN A 55 5.68 4.62 2.47
N ASN A 56 5.54 5.80 3.07
CA ASN A 56 4.23 6.42 3.29
C ASN A 56 3.56 6.78 1.96
N SER A 57 4.33 7.36 1.04
CA SER A 57 3.85 7.79 -0.27
C SER A 57 3.37 6.61 -1.11
N VAL A 58 4.13 5.51 -1.17
CA VAL A 58 3.80 4.29 -1.92
C VAL A 58 2.55 3.61 -1.31
N SER A 59 2.43 3.61 0.01
CA SER A 59 1.26 3.07 0.71
C SER A 59 -0.01 3.85 0.33
N ILE A 60 0.03 5.19 0.36
CA ILE A 60 -1.09 6.04 -0.05
C ILE A 60 -1.42 5.85 -1.54
N PHE A 61 -0.41 5.76 -2.41
CA PHE A 61 -0.63 5.44 -3.82
C PHE A 61 -1.41 4.13 -3.99
N MET A 62 -1.04 3.07 -3.27
CA MET A 62 -1.75 1.80 -3.32
C MET A 62 -3.18 1.87 -2.79
N LEU A 63 -3.44 2.69 -1.77
CA LEU A 63 -4.81 2.97 -1.31
C LEU A 63 -5.65 3.58 -2.45
N VAL A 64 -5.13 4.57 -3.16
CA VAL A 64 -5.82 5.19 -4.29
C VAL A 64 -6.06 4.18 -5.42
N VAL A 65 -5.05 3.38 -5.77
CA VAL A 65 -5.19 2.30 -6.76
C VAL A 65 -6.26 1.29 -6.33
N GLY A 66 -6.32 0.96 -5.04
CA GLY A 66 -7.35 0.10 -4.45
C GLY A 66 -8.76 0.69 -4.61
N ILE A 67 -8.96 1.97 -4.28
CA ILE A 67 -10.25 2.65 -4.45
C ILE A 67 -10.69 2.60 -5.92
N MET A 68 -9.76 2.88 -6.84
CA MET A 68 -10.00 2.81 -8.28
C MET A 68 -10.31 1.40 -8.76
N ALA A 69 -9.83 0.34 -8.09
CA ALA A 69 -10.06 -1.03 -8.52
C ALA A 69 -11.54 -1.45 -8.49
N ALA A 70 -12.36 -0.85 -7.62
CA ALA A 70 -13.80 -1.10 -7.61
C ALA A 70 -14.50 -0.55 -8.85
N TYR A 71 -14.17 0.68 -9.24
CA TYR A 71 -14.86 1.41 -10.32
C TYR A 71 -14.24 1.14 -11.69
N GLY A 72 -12.91 1.22 -11.77
CA GLY A 72 -12.16 1.10 -13.01
C GLY A 72 -12.07 -0.34 -13.50
N PHE A 73 -11.54 -1.24 -12.67
CA PHE A 73 -11.26 -2.61 -13.12
C PHE A 73 -12.45 -3.55 -12.90
N PHE A 74 -12.98 -3.62 -11.68
CA PHE A 74 -14.00 -4.61 -11.34
C PHE A 74 -15.28 -4.44 -12.16
N ALA A 75 -15.83 -3.23 -12.23
CA ALA A 75 -17.02 -2.96 -13.02
C ALA A 75 -16.78 -3.18 -14.52
N PHE A 76 -15.63 -2.74 -15.06
CA PHE A 76 -15.28 -2.91 -16.47
C PHE A 76 -15.22 -4.37 -16.88
N PHE A 77 -14.44 -5.20 -16.18
CA PHE A 77 -14.26 -6.61 -16.56
C PHE A 77 -15.54 -7.43 -16.44
N VAL A 78 -16.35 -7.18 -15.40
CA VAL A 78 -17.62 -7.93 -15.28
C VAL A 78 -18.62 -7.49 -16.35
N ARG A 79 -18.59 -6.22 -16.79
CA ARG A 79 -19.42 -5.74 -17.92
C ARG A 79 -18.99 -6.34 -19.26
N THR A 80 -17.71 -6.61 -19.47
CA THR A 80 -17.20 -7.26 -20.69
C THR A 80 -17.41 -8.79 -20.70
N GLY A 81 -18.11 -9.34 -19.72
CA GLY A 81 -18.51 -10.75 -19.68
C GLY A 81 -17.58 -11.66 -18.87
N PHE A 82 -16.59 -11.12 -18.16
CA PHE A 82 -15.76 -11.91 -17.26
C PHE A 82 -16.54 -12.30 -15.99
N THR A 83 -16.24 -13.48 -15.45
CA THR A 83 -16.88 -13.93 -14.21
C THR A 83 -16.36 -13.13 -13.01
N ARG A 84 -17.25 -12.79 -12.06
CA ARG A 84 -16.90 -12.05 -10.83
C ARG A 84 -15.75 -12.68 -10.04
N LYS A 85 -15.71 -14.01 -10.02
CA LYS A 85 -14.67 -14.79 -9.33
C LYS A 85 -13.31 -14.61 -10.02
N ALA A 86 -13.26 -14.76 -11.35
CA ALA A 86 -12.04 -14.53 -12.10
C ALA A 86 -11.56 -13.07 -11.98
N THR A 87 -12.47 -12.10 -12.04
CA THR A 87 -12.13 -10.67 -11.88
C THR A 87 -11.56 -10.36 -10.49
N PHE A 88 -12.14 -10.91 -9.42
CA PHE A 88 -11.63 -10.72 -8.07
C PHE A 88 -10.20 -11.26 -7.92
N PHE A 89 -9.96 -12.51 -8.37
CA PHE A 89 -8.63 -13.11 -8.28
C PHE A 89 -7.62 -12.43 -9.21
N GLY A 90 -8.04 -12.00 -10.39
CA GLY A 90 -7.19 -11.28 -11.34
C GLY A 90 -6.74 -9.93 -10.80
N ILE A 91 -7.67 -9.11 -10.29
CA ILE A 91 -7.35 -7.80 -9.68
C ILE A 91 -6.46 -7.98 -8.45
N SER A 92 -6.79 -8.94 -7.58
CA SER A 92 -5.97 -9.24 -6.38
C SER A 92 -4.56 -9.65 -6.78
N GLY A 93 -4.41 -10.56 -7.75
CA GLY A 93 -3.12 -11.02 -8.25
C GLY A 93 -2.31 -9.89 -8.88
N GLY A 94 -2.95 -9.02 -9.66
CA GLY A 94 -2.30 -7.88 -10.31
C GLY A 94 -1.76 -6.88 -9.29
N ALA A 95 -2.54 -6.61 -8.25
CA ALA A 95 -2.13 -5.74 -7.15
C ALA A 95 -1.01 -6.34 -6.29
N LEU A 96 -1.00 -7.67 -6.07
CA LEU A 96 0.11 -8.35 -5.39
C LEU A 96 1.41 -8.26 -6.20
N LEU A 97 1.35 -8.49 -7.51
CA LEU A 97 2.50 -8.32 -8.40
C LEU A 97 3.00 -6.88 -8.40
N LEU A 98 2.08 -5.90 -8.43
CA LEU A 98 2.44 -4.50 -8.32
C LEU A 98 3.10 -4.21 -6.96
N ALA A 99 2.54 -4.69 -5.86
CA ALA A 99 3.12 -4.48 -4.54
C ALA A 99 4.55 -5.03 -4.42
N ILE A 100 4.82 -6.20 -5.02
CA ILE A 100 6.18 -6.75 -5.13
C ILE A 100 7.06 -5.80 -5.94
N LEU A 101 6.60 -5.36 -7.11
CA LEU A 101 7.35 -4.46 -7.99
C LEU A 101 7.72 -3.15 -7.26
N LEU A 102 6.77 -2.50 -6.60
CA LEU A 102 6.99 -1.24 -5.90
C LEU A 102 7.95 -1.42 -4.71
N THR A 103 7.83 -2.53 -3.98
CA THR A 103 8.76 -2.86 -2.88
C THR A 103 10.18 -3.02 -3.41
N VAL A 104 10.36 -3.80 -4.49
CA VAL A 104 11.66 -4.02 -5.12
C VAL A 104 12.24 -2.71 -5.66
N LEU A 105 11.43 -1.87 -6.30
CA LEU A 105 11.86 -0.55 -6.78
C LEU A 105 12.34 0.35 -5.64
N SER A 106 11.58 0.43 -4.53
CA SER A 106 12.00 1.21 -3.36
C SER A 106 13.34 0.75 -2.79
N VAL A 107 13.58 -0.56 -2.74
CA VAL A 107 14.85 -1.13 -2.27
C VAL A 107 15.99 -0.82 -3.24
N ILE A 108 15.80 -1.02 -4.54
CA ILE A 108 16.83 -0.77 -5.56
C ILE A 108 17.24 0.71 -5.54
N ILE A 109 16.28 1.63 -5.49
CA ILE A 109 16.57 3.07 -5.48
C ILE A 109 17.29 3.44 -4.17
N GLY A 110 16.85 2.94 -3.02
CA GLY A 110 17.53 3.17 -1.74
C GLY A 110 18.96 2.62 -1.71
N LEU A 111 19.22 1.48 -2.33
CA LEU A 111 20.58 0.94 -2.48
C LEU A 111 21.45 1.83 -3.38
N VAL A 112 20.89 2.31 -4.50
CA VAL A 112 21.60 3.24 -5.39
C VAL A 112 21.94 4.54 -4.68
N GLU A 113 21.00 5.09 -3.89
CA GLU A 113 21.22 6.29 -3.07
C GLU A 113 22.36 6.10 -2.08
N ALA A 114 22.36 4.98 -1.33
CA ALA A 114 23.42 4.67 -0.36
C ALA A 114 24.81 4.56 -1.02
N LEU A 115 24.89 3.97 -2.22
CA LEU A 115 26.15 3.88 -2.98
C LEU A 115 26.63 5.24 -3.50
N ILE A 116 25.73 6.13 -3.88
CA ILE A 116 26.04 7.48 -4.37
C ILE A 116 26.57 8.34 -3.23
N ILE A 117 25.89 8.35 -2.09
CA ILE A 117 26.29 9.12 -0.90
C ILE A 117 27.67 8.66 -0.41
N GLY A 118 27.88 7.34 -0.30
CA GLY A 118 29.17 6.79 0.14
C GLY A 118 30.36 7.06 -0.79
N LYS A 119 30.13 7.39 -2.07
CA LYS A 119 31.19 7.75 -3.03
C LYS A 119 31.45 9.25 -3.15
N LEU A 120 30.47 10.09 -2.80
CA LEU A 120 30.55 11.54 -2.94
C LEU A 120 31.01 12.25 -1.66
N ASP A 121 31.30 11.49 -0.59
CA ASP A 121 31.73 12.00 0.73
C ASP A 121 30.81 13.12 1.25
N LEU A 122 29.52 13.01 0.90
CA LEU A 122 28.50 13.93 1.36
C LEU A 122 28.32 13.66 2.85
N SER A 123 28.54 14.68 3.69
CA SER A 123 28.34 14.65 5.15
C SER A 123 26.84 14.61 5.50
N VAL A 124 26.09 13.71 4.87
CA VAL A 124 24.70 13.41 5.19
C VAL A 124 24.71 12.13 6.01
N ALA A 125 24.46 12.26 7.30
CA ALA A 125 24.17 11.11 8.15
C ALA A 125 22.83 10.52 7.70
N ILE A 126 22.88 9.42 6.96
CA ILE A 126 21.68 8.63 6.65
C ILE A 126 21.31 7.91 7.94
N GLU A 127 20.21 8.31 8.56
CA GLU A 127 19.65 7.53 9.65
C GLU A 127 19.37 6.12 9.14
N PRO A 128 19.73 5.06 9.90
CA PRO A 128 19.31 3.72 9.54
C PRO A 128 17.80 3.74 9.32
N PRO A 129 17.27 3.06 8.29
CA PRO A 129 15.85 3.10 7.98
C PRO A 129 15.07 2.57 9.18
N VAL A 130 14.59 3.50 10.03
CA VAL A 130 13.66 3.21 11.10
C VAL A 130 12.31 3.09 10.44
N ILE A 131 12.02 1.89 9.96
CA ILE A 131 10.69 1.56 9.50
C ILE A 131 9.83 1.45 10.76
N PHE A 132 8.94 2.42 10.93
CA PHE A 132 7.89 2.32 11.94
C PHE A 132 8.41 2.12 13.38
N GLY A 133 9.44 2.88 13.77
CA GLY A 133 9.98 2.89 15.13
C GLY A 133 10.78 1.64 15.55
N LEU A 134 11.04 0.72 14.62
CA LEU A 134 11.64 -0.59 14.94
C LEU A 134 12.95 -0.80 14.18
N GLU A 135 14.03 -1.05 14.93
CA GLU A 135 15.35 -1.44 14.40
C GLU A 135 15.32 -2.90 13.92
N TYR A 136 14.66 -3.14 12.79
CA TYR A 136 14.61 -4.48 12.19
C TYR A 136 15.75 -4.72 11.21
N SER A 137 16.09 -5.99 11.01
CA SER A 137 16.95 -6.40 9.89
C SER A 137 16.34 -5.94 8.56
N MET A 138 17.20 -5.59 7.59
CA MET A 138 16.78 -5.12 6.27
C MET A 138 15.75 -6.06 5.60
N THR A 139 15.85 -7.37 5.83
CA THR A 139 14.89 -8.35 5.29
C THR A 139 13.49 -8.19 5.88
N LEU A 140 13.38 -8.01 7.20
CA LEU A 140 12.10 -7.78 7.87
C LEU A 140 11.47 -6.46 7.43
N GLN A 141 12.30 -5.43 7.28
CA GLN A 141 11.89 -4.12 6.75
C GLN A 141 11.22 -4.22 5.37
N ILE A 142 11.85 -4.95 4.45
CA ILE A 142 11.30 -5.20 3.10
C ILE A 142 9.97 -5.95 3.18
N LEU A 143 9.89 -6.96 4.05
CA LEU A 143 8.67 -7.72 4.26
C LEU A 143 7.53 -6.86 4.80
N PHE A 144 7.78 -6.04 5.83
CA PHE A 144 6.78 -5.14 6.38
C PHE A 144 6.33 -4.09 5.37
N ASN A 145 7.25 -3.51 4.61
CA ASN A 145 6.91 -2.59 3.54
C ASN A 145 5.98 -3.25 2.51
N PHE A 146 6.31 -4.47 2.05
CA PHE A 146 5.44 -5.22 1.14
C PHE A 146 4.05 -5.48 1.74
N LEU A 147 3.98 -5.95 2.99
CA LEU A 147 2.71 -6.21 3.66
C LEU A 147 1.88 -4.93 3.81
N GLN A 148 2.51 -3.80 4.12
CA GLN A 148 1.84 -2.50 4.24
C GLN A 148 1.20 -2.06 2.92
N ILE A 149 1.97 -2.14 1.84
CA ILE A 149 1.55 -1.81 0.47
C ILE A 149 0.32 -2.65 0.06
N VAL A 150 0.33 -3.95 0.39
CA VAL A 150 -0.80 -4.85 0.15
C VAL A 150 -2.01 -4.49 1.02
N LEU A 151 -1.80 -4.19 2.31
CA LEU A 151 -2.87 -3.79 3.22
C LEU A 151 -3.58 -2.54 2.73
N TYR A 152 -2.82 -1.49 2.39
CA TYR A 152 -3.36 -0.24 1.88
C TYR A 152 -4.20 -0.45 0.61
N PHE A 153 -3.74 -1.32 -0.30
CA PHE A 153 -4.53 -1.68 -1.49
C PHE A 153 -5.89 -2.30 -1.13
N PHE A 154 -5.91 -3.30 -0.25
CA PHE A 154 -7.16 -3.97 0.14
C PHE A 154 -8.10 -3.05 0.94
N VAL A 155 -7.56 -2.19 1.80
CA VAL A 155 -8.34 -1.13 2.46
C VAL A 155 -8.95 -0.19 1.43
N GLY A 156 -8.18 0.24 0.44
CA GLY A 156 -8.67 1.10 -0.64
C GLY A 156 -9.77 0.43 -1.44
N TRP A 157 -9.59 -0.85 -1.77
CA TRP A 157 -10.59 -1.61 -2.52
C TRP A 157 -11.88 -1.84 -1.71
N MET A 158 -11.76 -2.04 -0.39
CA MET A 158 -12.90 -2.06 0.52
C MET A 158 -13.67 -0.73 0.50
N ILE A 159 -12.97 0.41 0.58
CA ILE A 159 -13.62 1.73 0.47
C ILE A 159 -14.31 1.88 -0.89
N GLY A 160 -13.61 1.59 -1.99
CA GLY A 160 -14.14 1.71 -3.34
C GLY A 160 -15.40 0.86 -3.55
N THR A 161 -15.38 -0.39 -3.10
CA THR A 161 -16.55 -1.28 -3.19
C THR A 161 -17.71 -0.84 -2.29
N GLY A 162 -17.42 -0.27 -1.12
CA GLY A 162 -18.41 0.31 -0.23
C GLY A 162 -19.19 1.46 -0.86
N TYR A 163 -18.48 2.43 -1.45
CA TYR A 163 -19.12 3.53 -2.19
C TYR A 163 -19.84 3.03 -3.45
N TYR A 164 -19.26 2.08 -4.19
CA TYR A 164 -19.85 1.58 -5.44
C TYR A 164 -21.19 0.90 -5.19
N ARG A 165 -21.28 0.09 -4.12
CA ARG A 165 -22.45 -0.70 -3.79
C ARG A 165 -23.53 0.11 -3.06
N ASN A 166 -23.16 0.88 -2.03
CA ASN A 166 -24.12 1.47 -1.10
C ASN A 166 -24.31 2.99 -1.30
N GLY A 167 -23.63 3.59 -2.27
CA GLY A 167 -23.67 5.03 -2.52
C GLY A 167 -22.83 5.83 -1.52
N TRP A 168 -22.97 7.16 -1.57
CA TRP A 168 -22.06 8.07 -0.87
C TRP A 168 -22.22 8.05 0.65
N VAL A 169 -23.45 7.98 1.17
CA VAL A 169 -23.72 8.05 2.62
C VAL A 169 -23.11 6.87 3.35
N VAL A 170 -23.38 5.66 2.88
CA VAL A 170 -22.82 4.45 3.51
C VAL A 170 -21.34 4.27 3.14
N GLY A 171 -20.89 4.81 2.00
CA GLY A 171 -19.48 4.88 1.65
C GLY A 171 -18.63 5.56 2.73
N PHE A 172 -19.13 6.62 3.37
CA PHE A 172 -18.43 7.27 4.49
C PHE A 172 -18.18 6.32 5.67
N LEU A 173 -19.09 5.38 5.95
CA LEU A 173 -18.87 4.38 7.00
C LEU A 173 -17.64 3.50 6.69
N PHE A 174 -17.39 3.18 5.41
CA PHE A 174 -16.21 2.40 5.03
C PHE A 174 -14.91 3.17 5.22
N VAL A 175 -14.93 4.51 5.12
CA VAL A 175 -13.77 5.34 5.48
C VAL A 175 -13.49 5.24 6.98
N VAL A 176 -14.52 5.29 7.82
CA VAL A 176 -14.36 5.10 9.28
C VAL A 176 -13.79 3.72 9.59
N VAL A 177 -14.28 2.66 8.94
CA VAL A 177 -13.74 1.30 9.09
C VAL A 177 -12.28 1.22 8.61
N ALA A 178 -11.93 1.91 7.52
CA ALA A 178 -10.56 1.97 7.02
C ALA A 178 -9.62 2.65 8.03
N LEU A 179 -10.03 3.78 8.61
CA LEU A 179 -9.26 4.47 9.66
C LEU A 179 -9.07 3.59 10.89
N PHE A 180 -10.13 2.88 11.31
CA PHE A 180 -10.02 1.90 12.40
C PHE A 180 -9.05 0.76 12.04
N THR A 181 -9.11 0.26 10.81
CA THR A 181 -8.19 -0.78 10.33
C THR A 181 -6.74 -0.31 10.35
N PHE A 182 -6.46 0.93 9.92
CA PHE A 182 -5.12 1.49 10.02
C PHE A 182 -4.68 1.65 11.46
N SER A 183 -5.53 2.21 12.31
CA SER A 183 -5.27 2.34 13.75
C SER A 183 -4.89 1.01 14.40
N VAL A 184 -5.65 -0.05 14.13
CA VAL A 184 -5.37 -1.37 14.71
C VAL A 184 -4.05 -1.89 14.18
N ASN A 185 -3.82 -1.85 12.86
CA ASN A 185 -2.56 -2.32 12.28
C ASN A 185 -1.35 -1.58 12.88
N ASP A 186 -1.50 -0.28 13.07
CA ASP A 186 -0.48 0.60 13.56
C ASP A 186 -0.18 0.40 15.05
N ALA A 187 -1.18 0.11 15.89
CA ALA A 187 -0.98 -0.23 17.30
C ALA A 187 -0.12 -1.49 17.53
N PHE A 188 -0.04 -2.39 16.53
CA PHE A 188 0.80 -3.59 16.58
C PHE A 188 2.15 -3.39 15.86
N VAL A 189 2.19 -2.54 14.83
CA VAL A 189 3.39 -2.34 14.01
C VAL A 189 4.25 -1.17 14.53
N ASN A 190 3.66 -0.18 15.18
CA ASN A 190 4.33 1.01 15.70
C ASN A 190 4.05 1.17 17.19
N SER A 191 5.07 1.59 17.94
CA SER A 191 4.91 2.09 19.30
C SER A 191 4.31 3.51 19.34
N SER A 192 4.35 4.24 18.22
CA SER A 192 3.82 5.60 18.05
C SER A 192 2.86 5.65 16.85
N GLY A 193 1.59 5.32 17.08
CA GLY A 193 0.62 5.23 16.00
C GLY A 193 0.06 6.57 15.49
N ILE A 194 -0.71 6.57 14.40
CA ILE A 194 -1.53 7.66 13.87
C ILE A 194 -2.45 8.19 14.97
N ILE A 195 -2.91 7.29 15.86
CA ILE A 195 -3.70 7.65 17.04
C ILE A 195 -2.87 8.40 18.09
N SER A 196 -1.57 8.13 18.24
CA SER A 196 -0.73 8.85 19.21
C SER A 196 -0.49 10.30 18.82
N ASN A 197 -0.77 10.68 17.57
CA ASN A 197 -0.77 12.05 17.11
C ASN A 197 -2.15 12.74 17.25
N ILE A 198 -3.16 12.03 17.75
CA ILE A 198 -4.51 12.56 18.01
C ILE A 198 -4.63 12.87 19.52
N PRO A 199 -4.64 14.15 19.94
CA PRO A 199 -4.53 14.52 21.36
C PRO A 199 -5.62 13.97 22.30
N TRP A 200 -6.74 13.50 21.75
CA TRP A 200 -7.94 13.10 22.49
C TRP A 200 -8.18 11.58 22.50
N MET A 201 -7.30 10.78 21.90
CA MET A 201 -7.37 9.32 21.98
C MET A 201 -6.28 8.76 22.90
N PRO A 202 -6.59 7.71 23.69
CA PRO A 202 -5.58 7.07 24.54
C PRO A 202 -4.52 6.39 23.68
N ASP A 203 -3.25 6.59 24.05
CA ASP A 203 -2.13 5.86 23.48
C ASP A 203 -2.24 4.38 23.84
N VAL A 204 -2.62 3.59 22.83
CA VAL A 204 -2.68 2.14 22.91
C VAL A 204 -1.60 1.57 22.01
N SER A 205 -0.38 1.49 22.53
CA SER A 205 0.72 0.78 21.87
C SER A 205 0.91 -0.58 22.54
N PHE A 206 1.01 -1.62 21.71
CA PHE A 206 1.42 -2.93 22.17
C PHE A 206 2.88 -3.13 21.78
N GLU A 207 3.76 -3.32 22.76
CA GLU A 207 5.12 -3.82 22.51
C GLU A 207 5.02 -5.27 22.01
N SER A 208 4.72 -5.42 20.72
CA SER A 208 4.61 -6.72 20.07
C SER A 208 5.86 -6.99 19.27
N GLY A 209 6.43 -8.19 19.41
CA GLY A 209 7.60 -8.58 18.63
C GLY A 209 7.26 -8.68 17.14
N ALA A 210 8.26 -8.53 16.27
CA ALA A 210 8.13 -8.53 14.80
C ALA A 210 7.21 -9.61 14.23
N VAL A 211 7.31 -10.83 14.77
CA VAL A 211 6.52 -11.98 14.32
C VAL A 211 5.03 -11.74 14.58
N VAL A 212 4.67 -11.20 15.74
CA VAL A 212 3.27 -10.91 16.10
C VAL A 212 2.72 -9.82 15.18
N SER A 213 3.44 -8.72 14.97
CA SER A 213 3.01 -7.64 14.07
C SER A 213 2.81 -8.13 12.63
N ALA A 214 3.71 -8.98 12.13
CA ALA A 214 3.59 -9.57 10.80
C ALA A 214 2.37 -10.50 10.68
N VAL A 215 2.13 -11.36 11.68
CA VAL A 215 0.98 -12.26 11.72
C VAL A 215 -0.33 -11.49 11.76
N VAL A 216 -0.43 -10.46 12.60
CA VAL A 216 -1.61 -9.59 12.68
C VAL A 216 -1.86 -8.90 11.34
N THR A 217 -0.83 -8.34 10.72
CA THR A 217 -0.95 -7.67 9.41
C THR A 217 -1.45 -8.64 8.33
N VAL A 218 -0.88 -9.85 8.24
CA VAL A 218 -1.34 -10.88 7.30
C VAL A 218 -2.78 -11.29 7.58
N MET A 219 -3.15 -11.48 8.85
CA MET A 219 -4.52 -11.79 9.26
C MET A 219 -5.49 -10.69 8.81
N MET A 220 -5.14 -9.42 8.99
CA MET A 220 -5.96 -8.29 8.55
C MET A 220 -6.11 -8.26 7.03
N ILE A 221 -5.03 -8.48 6.26
CA ILE A 221 -5.07 -8.57 4.80
C ILE A 221 -6.04 -9.69 4.36
N VAL A 222 -5.95 -10.87 4.97
CA VAL A 222 -6.83 -12.00 4.65
C VAL A 222 -8.29 -11.65 4.96
N LEU A 223 -8.56 -11.05 6.12
CA LEU A 223 -9.92 -10.63 6.51
C LEU A 223 -10.49 -9.60 5.53
N LEU A 224 -9.69 -8.58 5.16
CA LEU A 224 -10.09 -7.57 4.18
C LEU A 224 -10.35 -8.20 2.80
N ALA A 225 -9.46 -9.08 2.33
CA ALA A 225 -9.63 -9.77 1.05
C ALA A 225 -10.91 -10.62 1.04
N LEU A 226 -11.20 -11.34 2.13
CA LEU A 226 -12.45 -12.08 2.29
C LEU A 226 -13.66 -11.15 2.31
N TRP A 227 -13.58 -10.02 3.02
CA TRP A 227 -14.67 -9.05 3.09
C TRP A 227 -14.97 -8.45 1.71
N VAL A 228 -13.95 -7.98 0.99
CA VAL A 228 -14.06 -7.48 -0.37
C VAL A 228 -14.63 -8.56 -1.30
N ARG A 229 -14.23 -9.82 -1.15
CA ARG A 229 -14.79 -10.94 -1.91
C ARG A 229 -16.28 -11.16 -1.65
N LEU A 230 -16.69 -11.12 -0.38
CA LEU A 230 -18.10 -11.28 0.00
C LEU A 230 -18.96 -10.13 -0.53
N MET A 231 -18.42 -8.91 -0.50
CA MET A 231 -19.04 -7.72 -1.08
C MET A 231 -19.21 -7.88 -2.60
N THR A 232 -18.11 -8.12 -3.32
CA THR A 232 -18.06 -8.22 -4.80
C THR A 232 -18.92 -9.36 -5.36
N LYS A 233 -19.10 -10.45 -4.62
CA LYS A 233 -19.95 -11.58 -5.04
C LYS A 233 -21.39 -11.16 -5.32
N ARG A 234 -21.96 -10.21 -4.58
CA ARG A 234 -23.38 -9.84 -4.62
C ARG A 234 -23.68 -8.45 -5.20
N ILE A 235 -22.71 -7.77 -5.80
CA ILE A 235 -22.94 -6.42 -6.30
C ILE A 235 -23.86 -6.43 -7.53
N SER A 236 -24.90 -5.60 -7.52
CA SER A 236 -25.68 -5.26 -8.72
C SER A 236 -24.87 -4.28 -9.56
N ILE A 237 -24.48 -4.69 -10.76
CA ILE A 237 -23.73 -3.81 -11.67
C ILE A 237 -24.73 -2.83 -12.25
N LYS A 238 -24.57 -1.56 -11.92
CA LYS A 238 -25.36 -0.49 -12.52
C LYS A 238 -24.99 -0.42 -14.00
N LEU A 239 -25.96 -0.56 -14.89
CA LEU A 239 -25.81 -0.24 -16.31
C LEU A 239 -25.99 1.28 -16.40
N GLN A 240 -24.88 1.99 -16.56
CA GLN A 240 -24.88 3.40 -16.97
C GLN A 240 -24.38 3.42 -18.40
#